data_AF-A0A7L6N4N5-F1
#
_entry.id   AF-A0A7L6N4N5-F1
#
_cell.length_a   1.000
_cell.length_b   1.000
_cell.length_c   1.000
_cell.angle_alpha   90.00
_cell.angle_beta   90.00
_cell.angle_gamma   90.00
#
_symmetry.space_group_name_H-M   'P 1'
#
loop_
_entity.id
_entity.type
_entity.pdbx_description
1 polymer ?
#
loop_
_entity_poly.entity_id
_entity_poly.type
_entity_poly.pdbx_seq_one_letter_code
_entity_poly.pdbx_strand_id
1 'polypeptide(L)'
;MKRCIYCGRENDSHSKYCKYCGEALNVNVFDDDPTNDDQKRQDNQHIHCPKCDSTNIYMMTREGSDFNESNACCGLLLFGPLGLLCGLSGKKESITFRKCGQCGHEF
;
A
#
# COMPACT_ATOMS: atom_id res chain seq x y z
N MET A 1 -30.46 -20.76 13.65
CA MET A 1 -30.28 -21.17 12.24
C MET A 1 -30.84 -20.07 11.36
N LYS A 2 -30.25 -19.79 10.21
CA LYS A 2 -30.68 -18.72 9.28
C LYS A 2 -31.06 -19.32 7.94
N ARG A 3 -32.26 -18.99 7.43
CA ARG A 3 -32.70 -19.44 6.12
C ARG A 3 -32.27 -18.45 5.05
N CYS A 4 -31.63 -18.94 4.00
CA CYS A 4 -31.27 -18.12 2.85
C CYS A 4 -32.52 -17.66 2.11
N ILE A 5 -32.68 -16.35 1.91
CA ILE A 5 -33.82 -15.79 1.16
C ILE A 5 -33.76 -16.10 -0.35
N TYR A 6 -32.57 -16.46 -0.85
CA TYR A 6 -32.35 -16.72 -2.28
C TYR A 6 -32.60 -18.19 -2.67
N CYS A 7 -32.14 -19.15 -1.86
CA CYS A 7 -32.30 -20.58 -2.18
C CYS A 7 -33.18 -21.36 -1.18
N GLY A 8 -33.66 -20.72 -0.12
CA GLY A 8 -34.55 -21.33 0.89
C GLY A 8 -33.89 -22.35 1.82
N ARG A 9 -32.59 -22.65 1.65
CA ARG A 9 -31.87 -23.60 2.51
C ARG A 9 -31.42 -22.97 3.82
N GLU A 10 -31.38 -23.80 4.86
CA GLU A 10 -30.98 -23.40 6.21
C GLU A 10 -29.47 -23.48 6.38
N ASN A 11 -28.94 -22.49 7.09
CA ASN A 11 -27.54 -22.36 7.44
C ASN A 11 -27.39 -22.15 8.94
N ASP A 12 -26.17 -22.35 9.41
CA ASP A 12 -25.76 -22.07 10.78
C ASP A 12 -25.97 -20.59 11.13
N SER A 13 -26.29 -20.33 12.41
CA SER A 13 -26.57 -18.96 12.88
C SER A 13 -25.40 -18.00 12.67
N HIS A 14 -24.16 -18.49 12.57
CA HIS A 14 -22.95 -17.66 12.44
C HIS A 14 -22.45 -17.54 10.99
N SER A 15 -23.09 -18.20 10.03
CA SER A 15 -22.66 -18.15 8.62
C SER A 15 -22.97 -16.80 8.00
N LYS A 16 -21.95 -16.15 7.39
CA LYS A 16 -22.08 -14.89 6.64
C LYS A 16 -22.66 -15.10 5.24
N TYR A 17 -22.42 -16.28 4.67
CA TYR A 17 -22.84 -16.67 3.33
C TYR A 17 -23.55 -18.02 3.36
N CYS A 18 -24.45 -18.26 2.42
CA CYS A 18 -25.13 -19.52 2.27
C CYS A 18 -24.17 -20.57 1.72
N LYS A 19 -23.94 -21.65 2.47
CA LYS A 19 -23.01 -22.73 2.08
C LYS A 19 -23.43 -23.48 0.81
N TYR A 20 -24.67 -23.28 0.37
CA TYR A 20 -25.24 -24.02 -0.75
C TYR A 20 -25.48 -23.20 -2.03
N CYS A 21 -25.52 -21.87 -1.95
CA CYS A 21 -25.72 -21.03 -3.13
C CYS A 21 -24.74 -19.86 -3.21
N GLY A 22 -23.91 -19.64 -2.19
CA GLY A 22 -22.92 -18.57 -2.15
C GLY A 22 -23.46 -17.22 -1.68
N GLU A 23 -24.77 -17.01 -1.72
CA GLU A 23 -25.34 -15.69 -1.43
C GLU A 23 -25.21 -15.25 0.03
N ALA A 24 -24.99 -13.96 0.24
CA ALA A 24 -24.90 -13.36 1.56
C ALA A 24 -26.19 -13.61 2.35
N LEU A 25 -26.06 -14.19 3.54
CA LEU A 25 -27.18 -14.29 4.47
C LEU A 25 -27.27 -12.90 5.11
N ASN A 26 -28.30 -12.13 4.76
CA ASN A 26 -28.49 -10.79 5.30
C ASN A 26 -28.68 -10.89 6.82
N VAL A 27 -27.60 -10.66 7.57
CA VAL A 27 -27.64 -10.61 9.03
C VAL A 27 -27.49 -9.17 9.46
N ASN A 28 -28.61 -8.57 9.86
CA ASN A 28 -28.58 -7.38 10.72
C ASN A 28 -28.13 -7.84 12.10
N VAL A 29 -26.81 -7.94 12.29
CA VAL A 29 -26.21 -8.20 13.59
C VAL A 29 -26.23 -6.89 14.38
N PHE A 30 -27.29 -6.68 15.16
CA PHE A 30 -27.18 -5.92 16.41
C PHE A 30 -26.84 -6.94 17.51
N ASP A 31 -25.59 -7.43 17.53
CA ASP A 31 -25.10 -8.25 18.65
C ASP A 31 -24.37 -7.32 19.63
N ASP A 32 -25.12 -6.83 20.61
CA ASP A 32 -24.61 -6.60 21.96
C ASP A 32 -24.18 -7.97 22.51
N ASP A 33 -22.89 -8.31 22.48
CA ASP A 33 -22.30 -9.33 23.34
C ASP A 33 -21.12 -8.73 24.14
N PRO A 34 -21.24 -8.66 25.48
CA PRO A 34 -20.21 -8.16 26.37
C PRO A 34 -19.32 -9.32 26.81
N THR A 35 -18.35 -9.70 25.99
CA THR A 35 -17.25 -10.55 26.44
C THR A 35 -15.97 -9.73 26.60
N ASN A 36 -15.58 -9.65 27.87
CA ASN A 36 -14.43 -8.97 28.44
C ASN A 36 -13.14 -9.49 27.80
N ASP A 37 -12.48 -8.66 26.99
CA ASP A 37 -11.03 -8.71 26.81
C ASP A 37 -10.56 -7.29 26.46
N ASP A 38 -9.87 -6.67 27.40
CA ASP A 38 -9.09 -5.44 27.22
C ASP A 38 -8.03 -5.64 26.14
N GLN A 39 -8.41 -5.61 24.87
CA GLN A 39 -7.45 -5.44 23.79
C GLN A 39 -8.07 -4.68 22.62
N LYS A 40 -8.14 -3.36 22.84
CA LYS A 40 -8.30 -2.36 21.79
C LYS A 40 -7.20 -2.56 20.74
N ARG A 41 -7.56 -3.22 19.64
CA ARG A 41 -6.80 -3.32 18.40
C ARG A 41 -6.53 -1.91 17.85
N GLN A 42 -5.39 -1.33 18.20
CA GLN A 42 -4.65 -0.50 17.27
C GLN A 42 -3.64 -1.42 16.60
N ASP A 43 -3.99 -1.90 15.40
CA ASP A 43 -3.05 -2.54 14.48
C ASP A 43 -2.04 -1.48 14.01
N ASN A 44 -1.14 -1.10 14.92
CA ASN A 44 0.12 -0.45 14.59
C ASN A 44 1.05 -1.57 14.13
N GLN A 45 1.00 -1.91 12.84
CA GLN A 45 2.12 -2.62 12.22
C GLN A 45 3.33 -1.68 12.24
N HIS A 46 4.09 -1.72 13.33
CA HIS A 46 5.38 -1.06 13.40
C HIS A 46 6.25 -1.69 12.31
N ILE A 47 6.68 -0.89 11.34
CA ILE A 47 7.60 -1.32 10.29
C ILE A 47 8.96 -1.54 10.95
N HIS A 48 9.36 -2.80 11.07
CA HIS A 48 10.66 -3.20 11.61
C HIS A 48 11.66 -3.47 10.49
N CYS A 49 12.94 -3.20 10.76
CA CYS A 49 14.01 -3.57 9.83
C CYS A 49 14.17 -5.09 9.77
N PRO A 50 14.08 -5.74 8.60
CA PRO A 50 14.21 -7.21 8.49
C PRO A 50 15.60 -7.73 8.86
N LYS A 51 16.61 -6.86 8.99
CA LYS A 51 17.99 -7.23 9.32
C LYS A 51 18.33 -7.09 10.81
N CYS A 52 17.73 -6.13 11.51
CA CYS A 52 18.12 -5.81 12.90
C CYS A 52 16.94 -5.54 13.84
N ASP A 53 15.71 -5.71 13.34
CA ASP A 53 14.45 -5.50 14.05
C ASP A 53 14.21 -4.07 14.57
N SER A 54 15.12 -3.14 14.29
CA SER A 54 14.95 -1.76 14.72
C SER A 54 13.78 -1.08 14.03
N THR A 55 13.03 -0.33 14.84
CA THR A 55 11.94 0.56 14.43
C THR A 55 12.44 1.89 13.86
N ASN A 56 13.74 2.16 13.94
CA ASN A 56 14.34 3.39 13.45
C ASN A 56 14.54 3.31 11.92
N ILE A 57 13.49 3.62 11.16
CA ILE A 57 13.46 3.61 9.69
C ILE A 57 13.31 5.04 9.18
N TYR A 58 14.23 5.49 8.33
CA TYR A 58 14.18 6.77 7.64
C TYR A 58 13.79 6.55 6.17
N MET A 59 12.95 7.44 5.65
CA MET A 59 12.69 7.49 4.21
C MET A 59 13.75 8.40 3.57
N MET A 60 14.52 7.86 2.63
CA MET A 60 15.48 8.64 1.86
C MET A 60 15.06 8.65 0.40
N THR A 61 15.29 9.79 -0.23
CA THR A 61 15.07 9.99 -1.65
C THR A 61 16.43 10.12 -2.30
N ARG A 62 16.73 9.26 -3.29
CA ARG A 62 17.87 9.49 -4.18
C ARG A 62 17.32 10.20 -5.40
N GLU A 63 17.87 11.37 -5.67
CA GLU A 63 17.67 12.00 -6.97
C GLU A 63 18.53 11.20 -7.97
N GLY A 64 17.87 10.38 -8.80
CA GLY A 64 18.51 9.75 -9.94
C GLY A 64 18.86 10.85 -10.93
N SER A 65 20.14 11.21 -11.01
CA SER A 65 20.63 12.14 -12.01
C SER A 65 20.87 11.39 -13.33
N ASP A 66 19.81 10.90 -13.97
CA ASP A 66 19.87 10.43 -15.36
C ASP A 66 19.79 11.63 -16.32
N PHE A 67 20.60 12.66 -16.05
CA PHE A 67 21.00 13.60 -17.08
C PHE A 67 22.25 13.02 -17.72
N ASN A 68 22.08 12.29 -18.83
CA ASN A 68 23.17 12.15 -19.78
C ASN A 68 23.55 13.58 -20.23
N GLU A 69 24.63 14.12 -19.64
CA GLU A 69 25.26 15.39 -20.03
C GLU A 69 25.51 15.49 -21.55
N SER A 70 25.53 14.35 -22.24
CA SER A 70 25.75 14.19 -23.68
C SER A 70 24.51 14.44 -24.57
N ASN A 71 23.27 14.32 -24.07
CA ASN A 71 22.06 14.43 -24.92
C ASN A 71 21.33 15.78 -24.85
N ALA A 72 21.72 16.68 -23.94
CA ALA A 72 21.13 18.01 -23.87
C ALA A 72 21.58 18.92 -25.04
N CYS A 73 22.79 18.70 -25.58
CA CYS A 73 23.35 19.54 -26.64
C CYS A 73 22.67 19.30 -28.00
N CYS A 74 22.34 18.05 -28.35
CA CYS A 74 21.66 17.73 -29.61
C CYS A 74 20.23 18.29 -29.67
N GLY A 75 19.52 18.36 -28.53
CA GLY A 75 18.19 18.98 -28.44
C GLY A 75 18.23 20.50 -28.67
N LEU A 76 19.26 21.17 -28.16
CA LEU A 76 19.53 22.59 -28.42
C LEU A 76 19.90 22.84 -29.88
N LEU A 77 20.71 21.96 -30.47
CA LEU A 77 21.26 22.12 -31.82
C LEU A 77 20.22 21.86 -32.92
N LEU A 78 19.25 20.95 -32.69
CA LEU A 78 18.22 20.59 -33.68
C LEU A 78 16.94 21.43 -33.57
N PHE A 79 16.50 21.79 -32.36
CA PHE A 79 15.20 22.45 -32.13
C PHE A 79 15.32 23.84 -31.47
N GLY A 80 16.54 24.35 -31.27
CA GLY A 80 16.78 25.66 -30.67
C GLY A 80 16.34 25.74 -29.19
N PRO A 81 16.08 26.95 -28.65
CA PRO A 81 15.71 27.12 -27.24
C PRO A 81 14.38 26.44 -26.86
N LEU A 82 13.49 26.18 -27.81
CA LEU A 82 12.28 25.38 -27.56
C LEU A 82 12.60 23.91 -27.27
N GLY A 83 13.65 23.36 -27.88
CA GLY A 83 14.15 22.01 -27.58
C GLY A 83 14.64 21.87 -26.14
N LEU A 84 15.21 22.93 -25.57
CA LEU A 84 15.66 22.97 -24.18
C LEU A 84 14.48 22.99 -23.19
N LEU A 85 13.41 23.71 -23.52
CA LEU A 85 12.18 23.73 -22.70
C LEU A 85 11.49 22.35 -22.64
N CYS A 86 11.53 21.59 -23.74
CA CYS A 86 10.96 20.24 -23.80
C CYS A 86 11.76 19.23 -22.94
N GLY A 87 13.07 19.44 -22.77
CA GLY A 87 13.94 18.60 -21.93
C GLY A 87 13.87 18.87 -20.42
N LEU A 88 13.46 20.08 -20.02
CA LEU A 88 13.31 20.45 -18.59
C LEU A 88 12.00 19.95 -17.98
N SER A 89 11.07 19.46 -18.79
CA SER A 89 9.86 18.77 -18.32
C SER A 89 10.09 17.26 -18.12
N GLY A 90 11.34 16.85 -17.89
CA GLY A 90 11.69 15.51 -17.44
C GLY A 90 11.26 15.35 -15.98
N LYS A 91 10.27 14.49 -15.74
CA LYS A 91 9.89 14.08 -14.39
C LYS A 91 11.14 13.52 -13.72
N LYS A 92 11.69 14.25 -12.75
CA LYS A 92 12.76 13.75 -11.90
C LYS A 92 12.18 12.54 -11.15
N GLU A 93 12.55 11.34 -11.55
CA GLU A 93 12.10 10.14 -10.86
C GLU A 93 12.87 10.02 -9.55
N SER A 94 12.32 10.66 -8.53
CA SER A 94 12.81 10.61 -7.17
C SER A 94 12.44 9.25 -6.56
N ILE A 95 13.31 8.27 -6.70
CA ILE A 95 13.09 6.95 -6.09
C ILE A 95 13.20 7.12 -4.57
N THR A 96 12.09 6.90 -3.88
CA THR A 96 12.01 6.93 -2.42
C THR A 96 12.12 5.52 -1.89
N PHE A 97 13.15 5.24 -1.11
CA PHE A 97 13.41 3.94 -0.49
C PHE A 97 13.57 4.10 1.03
N ARG A 98 13.35 3.03 1.78
CA ARG A 98 13.44 3.06 3.24
C ARG A 98 14.81 2.55 3.66
N LYS A 99 15.41 3.22 4.64
CA LYS A 99 16.72 2.87 5.19
C LYS A 99 16.65 2.79 6.69
N CYS A 100 17.14 1.69 7.26
CA CYS A 100 17.26 1.55 8.70
C CYS A 100 18.40 2.43 9.22
N GLY A 101 18.12 3.26 10.23
CA GLY A 101 19.11 4.14 10.87
C GLY A 101 20.05 3.45 11.85
N GLN A 102 19.72 2.24 12.32
CA GLN A 102 20.58 1.48 13.23
C GLN A 102 21.60 0.60 12.49
N CYS A 103 21.20 -0.10 11.43
CA CYS A 103 22.08 -1.04 10.70
C CYS A 103 22.39 -0.63 9.25
N GLY A 104 21.75 0.42 8.73
CA GLY A 104 21.97 0.93 7.38
C GLY A 104 21.33 0.12 6.26
N HIS A 105 20.52 -0.91 6.56
CA HIS A 105 19.87 -1.75 5.56
C HIS A 105 18.78 -0.99 4.80
N GLU A 106 18.79 -1.10 3.46
CA GLU A 106 17.88 -0.43 2.53
C GLU A 106 16.87 -1.45 1.97
N PHE A 107 15.56 -1.15 2.04
CA PHE A 107 14.45 -2.04 1.63
C PHE A 107 13.15 -1.28 1.29
#